data_AF-A0A1R4I9U0-F1
#
_entry.id   AF-A0A1R4I9U0-F1
#
_cell.length_a   1.000
_cell.length_b   1.000
_cell.length_c   1.000
_cell.angle_alpha   90.00
_cell.angle_beta   90.00
_cell.angle_gamma   90.00
#
_symmetry.space_group_name_H-M   'P 1'
#
loop_
_entity.id
_entity.type
_entity.pdbx_description
1 polymer ?
#
loop_
_entity_poly.entity_id
_entity_poly.type
_entity_poly.pdbx_seq_one_letter_code
_entity_poly.pdbx_strand_id
1 'polypeptide(L)'
;MTDAEGNTVTVEWVDYPANAGIPANDVLMLPAAEEVEARADQLIAEVQDTLETQYGITGWTVENESGWYPQEGNGYGGTSLLTTFNSALYEVSVTVSVEQWDAVIDTVRQVAEQYGITDVASDTYFEEYPVWMRVGSFHRGAEFFDVTVQDETLDPDYQAGESDDGLVAGVSLFYGITTISETDRAEFIRRAAPFEGITLPEATTSD
;
A
#
# COMPACT_ATOMS: atom_id res chain seq x y z
N MET A 1 -8.89 26.92 -14.25
CA MET A 1 -7.65 26.47 -13.59
C MET A 1 -6.49 26.74 -14.53
N THR A 2 -5.25 26.65 -14.07
CA THR A 2 -4.08 27.02 -14.87
C THR A 2 -3.22 25.79 -15.10
N ASP A 3 -2.79 25.52 -16.33
CA ASP A 3 -1.82 24.46 -16.61
C ASP A 3 -0.43 24.81 -16.06
N ALA A 4 0.53 23.88 -16.21
CA ALA A 4 1.92 24.08 -15.81
C ALA A 4 2.62 25.26 -16.53
N GLU A 5 2.04 25.78 -17.61
CA GLU A 5 2.57 26.87 -18.43
C GLU A 5 1.93 28.23 -18.13
N GLY A 6 0.93 28.28 -17.24
CA GLY A 6 0.24 29.54 -16.90
C GLY A 6 -1.01 29.83 -17.73
N ASN A 7 -1.45 28.92 -18.62
CA ASN A 7 -2.64 29.11 -19.44
C ASN A 7 -3.91 28.68 -18.70
N THR A 8 -5.01 29.41 -18.93
CA THR A 8 -6.31 28.98 -18.40
C THR A 8 -6.82 27.76 -19.17
N VAL A 9 -6.94 26.64 -18.48
CA VAL A 9 -7.55 25.40 -18.98
C VAL A 9 -8.89 25.16 -18.26
N THR A 10 -9.85 24.61 -19.00
CA THR A 10 -11.15 24.14 -18.49
C THR A 10 -11.23 22.64 -18.72
N VAL A 11 -11.30 21.88 -17.63
CA VAL A 11 -11.57 20.44 -17.63
C VAL A 11 -12.76 20.17 -16.73
N GLU A 12 -13.49 19.10 -17.02
CA GLU A 12 -14.61 18.61 -16.21
C GLU A 12 -14.10 17.45 -15.35
N TRP A 13 -13.88 17.68 -14.04
CA TRP A 13 -13.30 16.68 -13.13
C TRP A 13 -14.13 15.39 -13.00
N VAL A 14 -15.43 15.47 -13.30
CA VAL A 14 -16.30 14.29 -13.46
C VAL A 14 -15.77 13.29 -14.50
N ASP A 15 -15.00 13.73 -15.50
CA ASP A 15 -14.45 12.85 -16.53
C ASP A 15 -13.10 12.22 -16.16
N TYR A 16 -12.49 12.64 -15.05
CA TYR A 16 -11.19 12.14 -14.60
C TYR A 16 -11.24 10.61 -14.38
N PRO A 17 -10.31 9.82 -14.96
CA PRO A 17 -10.41 8.36 -14.94
C PRO A 17 -9.83 7.69 -13.69
N ALA A 18 -9.06 8.43 -12.88
CA ALA A 18 -8.53 7.97 -11.59
C ALA A 18 -9.36 8.51 -10.42
N ASN A 19 -9.04 8.10 -9.19
CA ASN A 19 -9.65 8.67 -7.99
C ASN A 19 -9.02 10.03 -7.62
N ALA A 20 -9.77 10.87 -6.91
CA ALA A 20 -9.25 12.09 -6.32
C ALA A 20 -8.01 11.79 -5.47
N GLY A 21 -6.99 12.63 -5.61
CA GLY A 21 -5.71 12.45 -4.92
C GLY A 21 -4.76 11.43 -5.54
N ILE A 22 -5.16 10.67 -6.57
CA ILE A 22 -4.29 9.72 -7.28
C ILE A 22 -3.93 10.29 -8.67
N PRO A 23 -2.68 10.72 -8.90
CA PRO A 23 -2.23 11.15 -10.22
C PRO A 23 -2.29 10.00 -11.24
N ALA A 24 -2.95 10.24 -12.37
CA ALA A 24 -3.07 9.28 -13.46
C ALA A 24 -1.71 8.77 -13.98
N ASN A 25 -0.67 9.61 -13.96
CA ASN A 25 0.68 9.18 -14.36
C ASN A 25 1.27 8.14 -13.39
N ASP A 26 0.97 8.24 -12.10
CA ASP A 26 1.44 7.28 -11.10
C ASP A 26 0.86 5.91 -11.38
N VAL A 27 -0.45 5.84 -11.63
CA VAL A 27 -1.15 4.60 -12.04
C VAL A 27 -0.56 4.03 -13.34
N LEU A 28 -0.26 4.86 -14.33
CA LEU A 28 0.32 4.40 -15.61
C LEU A 28 1.74 3.86 -15.50
N MET A 29 2.44 4.11 -14.39
CA MET A 29 3.75 3.52 -14.09
C MET A 29 3.63 2.21 -13.30
N LEU A 30 2.43 1.83 -12.86
CA LEU A 30 2.18 0.59 -12.12
C LEU A 30 1.96 -0.62 -13.04
N PRO A 31 2.17 -1.85 -12.53
CA PRO A 31 1.80 -3.07 -13.25
C PRO A 31 0.29 -3.08 -13.53
N ALA A 32 -0.11 -3.67 -14.64
CA ALA A 32 -1.53 -3.88 -14.93
C ALA A 32 -2.13 -4.88 -13.93
N ALA A 33 -3.46 -4.82 -13.72
CA ALA A 33 -4.17 -5.67 -12.77
C ALA A 33 -3.86 -7.16 -12.96
N GLU A 34 -3.72 -7.60 -14.20
CA GLU A 34 -3.44 -8.99 -14.57
C GLU A 34 -2.04 -9.49 -14.13
N GLU A 35 -1.11 -8.58 -13.81
CA GLU A 35 0.26 -8.89 -13.39
C GLU A 35 0.44 -8.80 -11.87
N VAL A 36 -0.52 -8.18 -11.16
CA VAL A 36 -0.39 -7.81 -9.75
C VAL A 36 -0.27 -9.03 -8.82
N GLU A 37 -1.15 -10.02 -8.94
CA GLU A 37 -1.16 -11.16 -8.03
C GLU A 37 0.18 -11.92 -8.06
N ALA A 38 0.68 -12.23 -9.26
CA ALA A 38 1.96 -12.91 -9.44
C ALA A 38 3.13 -12.09 -8.87
N ARG A 39 3.09 -10.77 -9.01
CA ARG A 39 4.08 -9.86 -8.45
C ARG A 39 4.01 -9.80 -6.92
N ALA A 40 2.81 -9.72 -6.35
CA ALA A 40 2.59 -9.70 -4.91
C ALA A 40 3.09 -11.00 -4.27
N ASP A 41 2.74 -12.16 -4.85
CA ASP A 41 3.21 -13.47 -4.40
C ASP A 41 4.74 -13.57 -4.43
N GLN A 42 5.38 -13.06 -5.49
CA GLN A 42 6.83 -13.08 -5.60
C GLN A 42 7.50 -12.20 -4.55
N LEU A 43 7.02 -10.96 -4.36
CA LEU A 43 7.54 -10.04 -3.35
C LEU A 43 7.40 -10.63 -1.94
N ILE A 44 6.21 -11.12 -1.60
CA ILE A 44 5.93 -11.67 -0.26
C ILE A 44 6.81 -12.90 0.00
N ALA A 45 6.90 -13.83 -0.95
CA ALA A 45 7.73 -15.02 -0.80
C ALA A 45 9.22 -14.65 -0.61
N GLU A 46 9.74 -13.68 -1.37
CA GLU A 46 11.14 -13.24 -1.24
C GLU A 46 11.41 -12.58 0.11
N VAL A 47 10.46 -11.80 0.64
CA VAL A 47 10.54 -11.22 1.98
C VAL A 47 10.53 -12.32 3.04
N GLN A 48 9.61 -13.29 2.95
CA GLN A 48 9.52 -14.41 3.88
C GLN A 48 10.82 -15.24 3.89
N ASP A 49 11.33 -15.61 2.72
CA ASP A 49 12.59 -16.36 2.58
C ASP A 49 13.79 -15.60 3.17
N THR A 50 13.82 -14.28 2.97
CA THR A 50 14.89 -13.42 3.49
C THR A 50 14.82 -13.32 5.02
N LEU A 51 13.62 -13.15 5.57
CA LEU A 51 13.41 -13.08 7.01
C LEU A 51 13.69 -14.42 7.71
N GLU A 52 13.30 -15.54 7.08
CA GLU A 52 13.68 -16.89 7.53
C GLU A 52 15.19 -17.04 7.57
N THR A 53 15.88 -16.68 6.49
CA THR A 53 17.33 -16.86 6.37
C THR A 53 18.12 -16.02 7.38
N GLN A 54 17.72 -14.76 7.60
CA GLN A 54 18.47 -13.82 8.43
C GLN A 54 18.09 -13.87 9.91
N TYR A 55 16.82 -14.14 10.23
CA TYR A 55 16.28 -14.01 11.58
C TYR A 55 15.65 -15.30 12.12
N GLY A 56 15.52 -16.35 11.29
CA GLY A 56 14.85 -17.59 11.67
C GLY A 56 13.33 -17.45 11.81
N ILE A 57 12.74 -16.40 11.24
CA ILE A 57 11.30 -16.15 11.25
C ILE A 57 10.64 -17.12 10.28
N THR A 58 9.97 -18.15 10.80
CA THR A 58 9.39 -19.27 10.04
C THR A 58 7.99 -19.60 10.52
N GLY A 59 7.20 -20.27 9.68
CA GLY A 59 5.85 -20.72 10.06
C GLY A 59 4.75 -19.69 9.79
N TRP A 60 4.86 -18.98 8.67
CA TRP A 60 3.86 -18.01 8.22
C TRP A 60 2.46 -18.64 8.05
N THR A 61 1.44 -17.96 8.57
CA THR A 61 0.02 -18.24 8.37
C THR A 61 -0.61 -17.16 7.51
N VAL A 62 -1.78 -17.50 6.95
CA VAL A 62 -2.59 -16.59 6.13
C VAL A 62 -3.91 -16.38 6.86
N GLU A 63 -4.20 -15.14 7.24
CA GLU A 63 -5.34 -14.82 8.12
C GLU A 63 -6.62 -14.48 7.34
N ASN A 64 -6.51 -14.04 6.08
CA ASN A 64 -7.65 -13.71 5.22
C ASN A 64 -7.37 -14.06 3.74
N GLU A 65 -8.37 -13.86 2.88
CA GLU A 65 -8.22 -14.04 1.43
C GLU A 65 -7.80 -12.72 0.78
N SER A 66 -6.97 -12.80 -0.26
CA SER A 66 -6.72 -11.65 -1.15
C SER A 66 -7.98 -11.29 -1.92
N GLY A 67 -8.07 -10.04 -2.40
CA GLY A 67 -9.26 -9.58 -3.11
C GLY A 67 -9.05 -8.36 -3.97
N TRP A 68 -9.93 -8.25 -4.98
CA TRP A 68 -10.04 -7.10 -5.88
C TRP A 68 -11.28 -6.28 -5.57
N TYR A 69 -11.10 -4.96 -5.50
CA TYR A 69 -12.11 -3.99 -5.11
C TYR A 69 -12.17 -2.87 -6.16
N PRO A 70 -13.18 -2.87 -7.03
CA PRO A 70 -13.37 -1.79 -8.00
C PRO A 70 -13.60 -0.45 -7.30
N GLN A 71 -13.00 0.63 -7.83
CA GLN A 71 -13.30 1.98 -7.37
C GLN A 71 -14.39 2.56 -8.26
N GLU A 72 -15.65 2.53 -7.80
CA GLU A 72 -16.79 2.89 -8.64
C GLU A 72 -16.85 4.40 -8.95
N GLY A 73 -16.39 5.26 -8.04
CA GLY A 73 -16.34 6.70 -8.21
C GLY A 73 -14.93 7.28 -8.25
N ASN A 74 -14.82 8.50 -8.76
CA ASN A 74 -13.57 9.24 -8.89
C ASN A 74 -13.39 10.36 -7.85
N GLY A 75 -14.28 10.47 -6.86
CA GLY A 75 -14.27 11.56 -5.88
C GLY A 75 -14.68 12.95 -6.42
N TYR A 76 -15.02 13.05 -7.71
CA TYR A 76 -15.48 14.26 -8.39
C TYR A 76 -16.88 14.12 -9.00
N GLY A 77 -17.64 13.09 -8.56
CA GLY A 77 -18.99 12.77 -9.03
C GLY A 77 -19.06 11.96 -10.33
N GLY A 78 -17.92 11.45 -10.83
CA GLY A 78 -17.83 10.60 -12.01
C GLY A 78 -17.29 9.21 -11.71
N THR A 79 -17.08 8.40 -12.75
CA THR A 79 -16.65 7.00 -12.63
C THR A 79 -15.14 6.86 -12.78
N SER A 80 -14.52 6.13 -11.84
CA SER A 80 -13.12 5.72 -11.92
C SER A 80 -12.97 4.42 -12.72
N LEU A 81 -11.81 4.24 -13.34
CA LEU A 81 -11.40 2.98 -13.99
C LEU A 81 -10.43 2.18 -13.12
N LEU A 82 -10.16 2.65 -11.90
CA LEU A 82 -9.21 2.02 -11.00
C LEU A 82 -9.84 0.81 -10.32
N THR A 83 -8.99 -0.15 -10.01
CA THR A 83 -9.29 -1.27 -9.12
C THR A 83 -8.17 -1.43 -8.12
N THR A 84 -8.52 -1.74 -6.88
CA THR A 84 -7.55 -1.98 -5.81
C THR A 84 -7.42 -3.47 -5.56
N PHE A 85 -6.20 -3.97 -5.52
CA PHE A 85 -5.89 -5.28 -4.98
C PHE A 85 -5.35 -5.14 -3.56
N ASN A 86 -5.84 -6.00 -2.68
CA ASN A 86 -5.25 -6.24 -1.38
C ASN A 86 -4.84 -7.70 -1.32
N SER A 87 -3.59 -7.97 -0.93
CA SER A 87 -3.14 -9.33 -0.67
C SER A 87 -3.86 -9.91 0.55
N ALA A 88 -3.68 -11.21 0.75
CA ALA A 88 -3.92 -11.76 2.07
C ALA A 88 -2.93 -11.15 3.08
N LEU A 89 -3.31 -11.14 4.35
CA LEU A 89 -2.47 -10.81 5.49
C LEU A 89 -1.68 -12.06 5.88
N TYR A 90 -0.35 -11.94 5.82
CA TYR A 90 0.57 -13.00 6.22
C TYR A 90 1.13 -12.69 7.59
N GLU A 91 0.98 -13.61 8.53
CA GLU A 91 1.44 -13.40 9.91
C GLU A 91 2.32 -14.55 10.39
N VAL A 92 3.14 -14.28 11.40
CA VAL A 92 3.90 -15.30 12.09
C VAL A 92 3.99 -14.95 13.57
N SER A 93 3.52 -15.85 14.42
CA SER A 93 3.61 -15.71 15.88
C SER A 93 5.02 -16.05 16.35
N VAL A 94 5.84 -15.03 16.60
CA VAL A 94 7.22 -15.16 17.04
C VAL A 94 7.64 -13.95 17.88
N THR A 95 8.42 -14.18 18.92
CA THR A 95 9.04 -13.08 19.67
C THR A 95 10.33 -12.66 18.97
N VAL A 96 10.33 -11.49 18.34
CA VAL A 96 11.53 -10.83 17.81
C VAL A 96 12.08 -9.89 18.89
N SER A 97 13.38 -9.93 19.16
CA SER A 97 13.99 -8.99 20.11
C SER A 97 13.77 -7.55 19.64
N VAL A 98 13.38 -6.64 20.54
CA VAL A 98 13.14 -5.22 20.22
C VAL A 98 14.37 -4.57 19.55
N GLU A 99 15.57 -4.98 19.93
CA GLU A 99 16.83 -4.50 19.32
C GLU A 99 16.97 -4.87 17.83
N GLN A 100 16.20 -5.85 17.35
CA GLN A 100 16.23 -6.34 15.97
C GLN A 100 15.09 -5.76 15.11
N TRP A 101 14.10 -5.09 15.70
CA TRP A 101 12.90 -4.64 14.98
C TRP A 101 13.26 -3.73 13.80
N ASP A 102 14.07 -2.70 14.04
CA ASP A 102 14.51 -1.79 12.97
C ASP A 102 15.28 -2.53 11.87
N ALA A 103 16.06 -3.56 12.22
CA ALA A 103 16.80 -4.36 11.24
C ALA A 103 15.86 -5.25 10.40
N VAL A 104 14.79 -5.79 11.00
CA VAL A 104 13.74 -6.53 10.27
C VAL A 104 13.05 -5.60 9.28
N ILE A 105 12.60 -4.42 9.73
CA ILE A 105 11.98 -3.41 8.86
C ILE A 105 12.92 -3.02 7.71
N ASP A 106 14.20 -2.78 8.01
CA ASP A 106 15.19 -2.41 7.01
C ASP A 106 15.45 -3.53 5.99
N THR A 107 15.44 -4.79 6.43
CA THR A 107 15.55 -5.94 5.53
C THR A 107 14.37 -6.01 4.58
N VAL A 108 13.15 -5.80 5.09
CA VAL A 108 11.95 -5.76 4.25
C VAL A 108 12.01 -4.61 3.25
N ARG A 109 12.43 -3.42 3.69
CA ARG A 109 12.68 -2.26 2.82
C ARG A 109 13.60 -2.62 1.66
N GLN A 110 14.75 -3.24 1.95
CA GLN A 110 15.73 -3.61 0.92
C GLN A 110 15.18 -4.58 -0.13
N VAL A 111 14.28 -5.50 0.25
CA VAL A 111 13.60 -6.36 -0.72
C VAL A 111 12.58 -5.55 -1.53
N ALA A 112 11.74 -4.74 -0.87
CA ALA A 112 10.75 -3.89 -1.54
C ALA A 112 11.38 -2.92 -2.57
N GLU A 113 12.56 -2.38 -2.28
CA GLU A 113 13.33 -1.52 -3.19
C GLU A 113 13.70 -2.21 -4.51
N GLN A 114 13.89 -3.53 -4.51
CA GLN A 114 14.16 -4.30 -5.74
C GLN A 114 12.93 -4.32 -6.67
N TYR A 115 11.74 -4.14 -6.10
CA TYR A 115 10.48 -4.03 -6.81
C TYR A 115 10.16 -2.57 -7.17
N GLY A 116 11.05 -1.61 -6.85
CA GLY A 116 10.86 -0.19 -7.07
C GLY A 116 9.91 0.47 -6.07
N ILE A 117 9.62 -0.20 -4.95
CA ILE A 117 8.82 0.32 -3.84
C ILE A 117 9.81 0.97 -2.86
N THR A 118 10.06 2.26 -3.04
CA THR A 118 11.21 2.96 -2.44
C THR A 118 10.82 4.12 -1.54
N ASP A 119 9.61 4.67 -1.69
CA ASP A 119 9.18 5.82 -0.91
C ASP A 119 8.77 5.36 0.48
N VAL A 120 9.25 6.02 1.53
CA VAL A 120 8.75 5.78 2.89
C VAL A 120 7.62 6.77 3.12
N ALA A 121 6.45 6.29 3.58
CA ALA A 121 5.36 7.19 3.95
C ALA A 121 5.87 8.25 4.93
N SER A 122 5.78 9.54 4.56
CA SER A 122 6.08 10.64 5.48
C SER A 122 4.99 10.82 6.53
N ASP A 123 3.80 10.30 6.24
CA ASP A 123 2.60 10.43 7.05
C ASP A 123 2.37 9.10 7.77
N THR A 124 3.16 8.84 8.80
CA THR A 124 2.90 7.73 9.70
C THR A 124 1.62 8.03 10.49
N TYR A 125 0.77 7.02 10.69
CA TYR A 125 -0.44 7.12 11.53
C TYR A 125 -0.14 7.58 12.97
N PHE A 126 1.11 7.49 13.40
CA PHE A 126 1.60 7.90 14.71
C PHE A 126 2.66 8.99 14.59
N GLU A 127 2.58 10.01 15.44
CA GLU A 127 3.68 10.98 15.64
C GLU A 127 4.93 10.29 16.23
N GLU A 128 4.73 9.21 17.01
CA GLU A 128 5.75 8.32 17.54
C GLU A 128 5.14 6.92 17.73
N TYR A 129 5.76 5.87 17.18
CA TYR A 129 5.26 4.50 17.35
C TYR A 129 5.31 4.08 18.82
N PRO A 130 4.29 3.37 19.32
CA PRO A 130 4.33 2.85 20.68
C PRO A 130 5.51 1.90 20.86
N VAL A 131 5.96 1.71 22.09
CA VAL A 131 7.16 0.90 22.39
C VAL A 131 7.00 -0.59 22.02
N TRP A 132 5.76 -1.05 21.85
CA TRP A 132 5.38 -2.42 21.56
C TRP A 132 5.13 -2.69 20.07
N MET A 133 5.33 -1.70 19.18
CA MET A 133 5.12 -1.86 17.73
C MET A 133 6.14 -1.09 16.91
N ARG A 134 6.55 -1.65 15.77
CA ARG A 134 7.25 -0.94 14.70
C ARG A 134 6.58 -1.27 13.38
N VAL A 135 6.40 -0.25 12.55
CA VAL A 135 5.80 -0.39 11.22
C VAL A 135 6.75 0.18 10.18
N GLY A 136 6.91 -0.57 9.09
CA GLY A 136 7.51 -0.11 7.85
C GLY A 136 6.45 -0.09 6.78
N SER A 137 6.24 1.07 6.16
CA SER A 137 5.30 1.24 5.06
C SER A 137 6.04 1.85 3.88
N PHE A 138 6.12 1.08 2.79
CA PHE A 138 6.91 1.40 1.60
C PHE A 138 5.98 1.61 0.41
N HIS A 139 6.25 2.60 -0.42
CA HIS A 139 5.36 3.04 -1.48
C HIS A 139 6.04 3.19 -2.84
N ARG A 140 5.21 3.09 -3.88
CA ARG A 140 5.48 3.53 -5.25
C ARG A 140 4.17 4.03 -5.85
N GLY A 141 3.92 5.35 -5.80
CA GLY A 141 2.62 5.89 -6.21
C GLY A 141 1.49 5.26 -5.39
N ALA A 142 0.55 4.58 -6.07
CA ALA A 142 -0.58 3.90 -5.43
C ALA A 142 -0.33 2.40 -5.10
N GLU A 143 0.92 1.93 -5.19
CA GLU A 143 1.40 0.63 -4.71
C GLU A 143 2.03 0.81 -3.31
N PHE A 144 1.77 -0.13 -2.40
CA PHE A 144 2.37 -0.13 -1.07
C PHE A 144 2.65 -1.54 -0.53
N PHE A 145 3.63 -1.63 0.34
CA PHE A 145 3.98 -2.84 1.08
C PHE A 145 4.24 -2.50 2.54
N ASP A 146 3.45 -3.10 3.43
CA ASP A 146 3.48 -2.89 4.87
C ASP A 146 4.07 -4.09 5.58
N VAL A 147 4.92 -3.81 6.56
CA VAL A 147 5.40 -4.76 7.56
C VAL A 147 5.15 -4.19 8.94
N THR A 148 4.61 -5.01 9.84
CA THR A 148 4.54 -4.70 11.26
C THR A 148 5.32 -5.72 12.06
N VAL A 149 6.10 -5.26 13.03
CA VAL A 149 6.69 -6.09 14.09
C VAL A 149 6.08 -5.61 15.40
N GLN A 150 5.45 -6.51 16.14
CA GLN A 150 4.79 -6.16 17.40
C GLN A 150 5.02 -7.18 18.51
N ASP A 151 4.90 -6.72 19.74
CA ASP A 151 4.86 -7.54 20.96
C ASP A 151 3.99 -6.84 22.02
N GLU A 152 2.71 -7.17 22.02
CA GLU A 152 1.69 -6.68 22.95
C GLU A 152 2.04 -7.00 24.42
N THR A 153 2.95 -7.94 24.70
CA THR A 153 3.40 -8.16 26.09
C THR A 153 4.16 -6.97 26.68
N LEU A 154 4.64 -6.08 25.81
CA LEU A 154 5.27 -4.81 26.15
C LEU A 154 4.24 -3.67 26.30
N ASP A 155 2.98 -3.89 25.91
CA ASP A 155 1.90 -2.94 26.05
C ASP A 155 1.33 -2.92 27.49
N PRO A 156 1.28 -1.76 28.17
CA PRO A 156 0.71 -1.66 29.51
C PRO A 156 -0.77 -2.07 29.61
N ASP A 157 -1.56 -1.89 28.54
CA ASP A 157 -2.99 -2.19 28.54
C ASP A 157 -3.24 -3.70 28.32
N TYR A 158 -2.46 -4.36 27.46
CA TYR A 158 -2.42 -5.83 27.40
C TYR A 158 -2.12 -6.47 28.77
N GLN A 159 -1.20 -5.89 29.55
CA GLN A 159 -0.90 -6.38 30.91
C GLN A 159 -2.08 -6.23 31.89
N ALA A 160 -3.07 -5.39 31.58
CA ALA A 160 -4.30 -5.24 32.35
C ALA A 160 -5.35 -6.33 32.04
N GLY A 161 -5.09 -7.22 31.07
CA GLY A 161 -5.97 -8.34 30.70
C GLY A 161 -7.01 -8.00 29.62
N GLU A 162 -6.83 -6.88 28.92
CA GLU A 162 -7.59 -6.53 27.71
C GLU A 162 -6.76 -7.01 26.51
N SER A 163 -6.96 -8.25 26.06
CA SER A 163 -6.35 -8.75 24.83
C SER A 163 -7.42 -9.05 23.80
N ASP A 164 -7.29 -8.48 22.60
CA ASP A 164 -8.01 -8.98 21.43
C ASP A 164 -7.37 -10.29 20.95
N ASP A 165 -8.15 -11.15 20.28
CA ASP A 165 -7.73 -12.48 19.76
C ASP A 165 -6.69 -12.41 18.61
N GLY A 166 -5.97 -11.28 18.47
CA GLY A 166 -5.00 -11.02 17.41
C GLY A 166 -3.58 -11.50 17.72
N LEU A 167 -2.64 -11.15 16.84
CA LEU A 167 -1.23 -11.46 16.96
C LEU A 167 -0.60 -10.82 18.21
N VAL A 168 -0.40 -11.59 19.28
CA VAL A 168 0.20 -11.05 20.53
C VAL A 168 1.64 -10.61 20.32
N ALA A 169 2.47 -11.43 19.67
CA ALA A 169 3.83 -11.06 19.31
C ALA A 169 4.19 -11.72 17.99
N GLY A 170 4.72 -10.94 17.05
CA GLY A 170 4.99 -11.46 15.72
C GLY A 170 5.32 -10.41 14.67
N VAL A 171 5.34 -10.90 13.44
CA VAL A 171 5.51 -10.09 12.24
C VAL A 171 4.30 -10.30 11.33
N SER A 172 3.80 -9.22 10.74
CA SER A 172 2.77 -9.26 9.70
C SER A 172 3.24 -8.56 8.43
N LEU A 173 2.80 -9.07 7.28
CA LEU A 173 3.10 -8.54 5.95
C LEU A 173 1.80 -8.35 5.16
N PHE A 174 1.69 -7.21 4.47
CA PHE A 174 0.54 -6.88 3.65
C PHE A 174 0.96 -6.07 2.42
N TYR A 175 0.39 -6.41 1.27
CA TYR A 175 0.62 -5.71 0.00
C TYR A 175 -0.69 -5.17 -0.53
N GLY A 176 -0.66 -3.94 -1.05
CA GLY A 176 -1.80 -3.36 -1.74
C GLY A 176 -1.38 -2.52 -2.94
N ILE A 177 -2.26 -2.45 -3.93
CA ILE A 177 -2.04 -1.61 -5.11
C ILE A 177 -3.35 -1.16 -5.72
N THR A 178 -3.44 0.12 -6.09
CA THR A 178 -4.52 0.62 -6.94
C THR A 178 -4.00 0.79 -8.36
N THR A 179 -4.56 0.04 -9.30
CA THR A 179 -4.11 0.00 -10.69
C THR A 179 -5.29 -0.08 -11.67
N ILE A 180 -5.00 -0.28 -12.95
CA ILE A 180 -5.94 -0.46 -14.06
C ILE A 180 -5.71 -1.81 -14.73
N SER A 181 -6.77 -2.37 -15.32
CA SER A 181 -6.62 -3.50 -16.24
C SER A 181 -5.89 -3.06 -17.51
N GLU A 182 -5.10 -3.96 -18.09
CA GLU A 182 -4.47 -3.74 -19.40
C GLU A 182 -5.52 -3.45 -20.48
N THR A 183 -6.73 -4.01 -20.39
CA THR A 183 -7.80 -3.75 -21.37
C THR A 183 -8.34 -2.32 -21.30
N ASP A 184 -8.29 -1.69 -20.14
CA ASP A 184 -8.78 -0.33 -19.92
C ASP A 184 -7.68 0.73 -20.13
N ARG A 185 -6.41 0.32 -20.27
CA ARG A 185 -5.26 1.21 -20.37
C ARG A 185 -5.37 2.27 -21.47
N ALA A 186 -5.81 1.88 -22.67
CA ALA A 186 -5.97 2.81 -23.78
C ALA A 186 -7.06 3.87 -23.49
N GLU A 187 -8.16 3.46 -22.86
CA GLU A 187 -9.24 4.36 -22.48
C GLU A 187 -8.83 5.27 -21.32
N PHE A 188 -8.11 4.74 -20.34
CA PHE A 188 -7.55 5.49 -19.23
C PHE A 188 -6.63 6.61 -19.73
N ILE A 189 -5.68 6.31 -20.62
CA ILE A 189 -4.78 7.31 -21.23
C ILE A 189 -5.58 8.39 -21.95
N ARG A 190 -6.58 7.99 -22.76
CA ARG A 190 -7.43 8.92 -23.49
C ARG A 190 -8.18 9.88 -22.56
N ARG A 191 -8.73 9.37 -21.46
CA ARG A 191 -9.46 10.16 -20.45
C ARG A 191 -8.54 11.00 -19.56
N ALA A 192 -7.31 10.54 -19.32
CA ALA A 192 -6.34 11.24 -18.49
C ALA A 192 -5.66 12.41 -19.22
N ALA A 193 -5.49 12.32 -20.55
CA ALA A 193 -4.76 13.31 -21.35
C ALA A 193 -5.19 14.78 -21.13
N PRO A 194 -6.48 15.14 -20.98
CA PRO A 194 -6.88 16.53 -20.70
C PRO A 194 -6.41 17.07 -19.35
N PHE A 195 -6.07 16.20 -18.40
CA PHE A 195 -5.71 16.54 -17.02
C PHE A 195 -4.20 16.56 -16.79
N GLU A 196 -3.40 16.22 -17.81
CA GLU A 196 -1.95 16.15 -17.69
C GLU A 196 -1.35 17.52 -17.28
N GLY A 197 -0.48 17.51 -16.25
CA GLY A 197 0.14 18.72 -15.73
C GLY A 197 -0.79 19.66 -14.96
N ILE A 198 -2.05 19.27 -14.71
CA ILE A 198 -2.99 20.04 -13.89
C ILE A 198 -2.95 19.51 -12.46
N THR A 199 -2.85 20.42 -11.48
CA THR A 199 -2.95 20.07 -10.05
C THR A 199 -4.34 19.53 -9.72
N LEU A 200 -4.39 18.35 -9.10
CA LEU A 200 -5.64 17.72 -8.65
C LEU A 200 -6.30 18.57 -7.55
N PRO A 201 -7.61 18.87 -7.65
CA PRO A 201 -8.34 19.49 -6.55
C PRO A 201 -8.66 18.46 -5.46
N GLU A 202 -8.99 18.96 -4.28
CA GLU A 202 -9.60 18.16 -3.22
C GLU A 202 -10.88 17.46 -3.72
N ALA A 203 -11.15 16.28 -3.17
CA ALA A 203 -12.36 15.53 -3.48
C ALA A 203 -13.62 16.35 -3.17
N THR A 204 -14.63 16.25 -4.02
CA THR A 204 -15.93 16.92 -3.83
C THR A 204 -17.00 15.96 -3.30
N THR A 205 -16.73 14.66 -3.34
CA THR A 205 -17.55 13.59 -2.78
C THR A 205 -16.68 12.61 -2.00
N SER A 206 -17.24 11.98 -0.97
CA SER A 206 -16.66 10.81 -0.32
C SER A 206 -17.40 9.59 -0.85
N ASP A 207 -16.68 8.61 -1.39
CA ASP A 207 -17.20 7.25 -1.60
C ASP A 207 -17.01 6.41 -0.33
#